data_AF-B9EVQ3-F1
#
_entry.id   AF-B9EVQ3-F1
#
_cell.length_a   1.000
_cell.length_b   1.000
_cell.length_c   1.000
_cell.angle_alpha   90.00
_cell.angle_beta   90.00
_cell.angle_gamma   90.00
#
_symmetry.space_group_name_H-M   'P 1'
#
loop_
_entity.id
_entity.type
_entity.pdbx_description
1 polymer ?
#
loop_
_entity_poly.entity_id
_entity_poly.type
_entity_poly.pdbx_seq_one_letter_code
_entity_poly.pdbx_strand_id
1 'polypeptide(L)'
;MDNNSGKGRSTHASWTSAMSSFMLSHLANVVAGGIRTSSGFKAVHLNACAKAVDERFNSTLTGEQIKNHLKTWQRKFSKINRLRKVSAARWDEKNFIITLDDEHYNGYIEDHKADADYFNKPLAHYGNNLYV
;
A
#
# COMPACT_ATOMS: atom_id res chain seq x y z
N MET A 1 -43.32 -3.37 -8.59
CA MET A 1 -42.82 -3.39 -7.20
C MET A 1 -41.58 -4.23 -7.23
N ASP A 2 -40.47 -3.52 -7.28
CA ASP A 2 -39.34 -3.93 -8.09
C ASP A 2 -38.36 -4.68 -7.20
N ASN A 3 -37.96 -5.83 -7.72
CA ASN A 3 -37.21 -6.82 -7.01
C ASN A 3 -35.76 -6.38 -6.80
N ASN A 4 -35.28 -6.74 -5.61
CA ASN A 4 -33.95 -7.29 -5.37
C ASN A 4 -32.84 -6.33 -4.93
N SER A 5 -32.79 -6.13 -3.62
CA SER A 5 -31.62 -6.43 -2.78
C SER A 5 -30.26 -6.03 -3.34
N GLY A 6 -29.84 -4.80 -3.02
CA GLY A 6 -28.45 -4.38 -3.07
C GLY A 6 -27.60 -5.27 -2.16
N LYS A 7 -27.10 -6.38 -2.70
CA LYS A 7 -26.26 -7.33 -1.98
C LYS A 7 -24.89 -6.67 -1.82
N GLY A 8 -24.72 -5.97 -0.71
CA GLY A 8 -23.44 -5.47 -0.23
C GLY A 8 -22.46 -6.63 -0.15
N ARG A 9 -21.66 -6.81 -1.20
CA ARG A 9 -20.53 -7.73 -1.20
C ARG A 9 -19.36 -7.00 -0.58
N SER A 10 -19.37 -6.94 0.75
CA SER A 10 -18.14 -6.92 1.54
C SER A 10 -17.46 -8.28 1.39
N THR A 11 -16.97 -8.60 0.20
CA THR A 11 -16.10 -9.75 -0.04
C THR A 11 -14.68 -9.23 0.01
N HIS A 12 -13.97 -9.59 1.07
CA HIS A 12 -12.56 -9.29 1.28
C HIS A 12 -11.80 -9.52 -0.03
N ALA A 13 -11.28 -8.45 -0.64
CA ALA A 13 -10.51 -8.56 -1.87
C ALA A 13 -9.20 -9.29 -1.56
N SER A 14 -8.92 -10.38 -2.26
CA SER A 14 -7.62 -11.05 -2.19
C SER A 14 -6.62 -10.26 -3.03
N TRP A 15 -5.68 -9.58 -2.37
CA TRP A 15 -4.68 -8.75 -3.03
C TRP A 15 -3.36 -9.50 -3.14
N THR A 16 -2.89 -9.68 -4.37
CA THR A 16 -1.52 -10.15 -4.61
C THR A 16 -0.54 -8.97 -4.63
N SER A 17 0.76 -9.27 -4.52
CA SER A 17 1.83 -8.27 -4.68
C SER A 17 1.76 -7.61 -6.06
N ALA A 18 1.52 -8.39 -7.11
CA ALA A 18 1.45 -7.90 -8.49
C ALA A 18 0.26 -6.94 -8.68
N MET A 19 -0.93 -7.30 -8.17
CA MET A 19 -2.11 -6.43 -8.21
C MET A 19 -1.87 -5.11 -7.46
N SER A 20 -1.27 -5.18 -6.28
CA SER A 20 -0.96 -4.00 -5.46
C SER A 20 -0.02 -3.05 -6.19
N SER A 21 1.04 -3.60 -6.80
CA SER A 21 2.07 -2.81 -7.50
C SER A 21 1.53 -2.18 -8.77
N PHE A 22 0.71 -2.93 -9.52
CA PHE A 22 0.01 -2.41 -10.68
C PHE A 22 -0.98 -1.28 -10.29
N MET A 23 -1.77 -1.47 -9.24
CA MET A 23 -2.71 -0.45 -8.74
C MET A 23 -1.99 0.84 -8.34
N LEU A 24 -0.92 0.74 -7.55
CA LEU A 24 -0.13 1.91 -7.13
C LEU A 24 0.50 2.64 -8.32
N SER A 25 1.07 1.90 -9.27
CA SER A 25 1.69 2.47 -10.48
C SER A 25 0.66 3.16 -11.38
N HIS A 26 -0.51 2.54 -11.57
CA HIS A 26 -1.59 3.12 -12.34
C HIS A 26 -2.06 4.45 -11.73
N LEU A 27 -2.27 4.50 -10.42
CA LEU A 27 -2.68 5.71 -9.72
C LEU A 27 -1.58 6.79 -9.71
N ALA A 28 -0.31 6.40 -9.61
CA ALA A 28 0.82 7.33 -9.73
C ALA A 28 0.87 7.99 -11.12
N ASN A 29 0.65 7.21 -12.18
CA ASN A 29 0.59 7.73 -13.55
C ASN A 29 -0.57 8.71 -13.75
N VAL A 30 -1.72 8.48 -13.10
CA VAL A 30 -2.83 9.43 -13.11
C VAL A 30 -2.42 10.78 -12.51
N VAL A 31 -1.66 10.78 -11.41
CA VAL A 31 -1.14 12.01 -10.79
C VAL A 31 -0.08 12.67 -11.67
N ALA A 32 0.84 11.88 -12.24
CA ALA A 32 1.88 12.36 -13.15
C ALA A 32 1.28 13.01 -14.42
N GLY A 33 0.14 12.52 -14.88
CA GLY A 33 -0.65 13.12 -15.97
C GLY A 33 -1.35 14.44 -15.63
N GLY A 34 -1.05 15.05 -14.48
CA GLY A 34 -1.54 16.39 -14.11
C GLY A 34 -2.84 16.39 -13.30
N ILE A 35 -3.36 15.24 -12.89
CA ILE A 35 -4.52 15.20 -12.00
C ILE A 35 -4.11 15.64 -10.60
N ARG A 36 -4.44 16.89 -10.26
CA ARG A 36 -4.21 17.48 -8.94
C ARG A 36 -5.24 16.94 -7.94
N THR A 37 -4.81 16.03 -7.07
CA THR A 37 -5.67 15.47 -6.02
C THR A 37 -5.45 16.21 -4.70
N SER A 38 -5.89 17.47 -4.58
CA SER A 38 -5.85 18.19 -3.30
C SER A 38 -6.70 17.52 -2.21
N SER A 39 -7.71 16.73 -2.61
CA SER A 39 -8.59 15.96 -1.73
C SER A 39 -8.55 14.44 -1.97
N GLY A 40 -7.52 13.93 -2.66
CA GLY A 40 -7.42 12.52 -3.05
C GLY A 40 -8.13 12.15 -4.37
N PHE A 41 -8.15 10.85 -4.69
CA PHE A 41 -8.72 10.34 -5.95
C PHE A 41 -10.26 10.36 -5.93
N LYS A 42 -10.84 10.92 -7.00
CA LYS A 42 -12.28 10.84 -7.28
C LYS A 42 -12.70 9.42 -7.66
N ALA A 43 -13.99 9.10 -7.48
CA ALA A 43 -14.57 7.80 -7.81
C ALA A 43 -14.28 7.35 -9.25
N VAL A 44 -14.27 8.27 -10.21
CA VAL A 44 -13.93 7.96 -11.61
C VAL A 44 -12.53 7.39 -11.77
N HIS A 45 -11.53 7.88 -11.04
CA HIS A 45 -10.15 7.38 -11.11
C HIS A 45 -10.03 6.02 -10.41
N LEU A 46 -10.73 5.85 -9.29
CA LEU A 46 -10.73 4.59 -8.53
C LEU A 46 -11.43 3.47 -9.32
N ASN A 47 -12.55 3.77 -9.98
CA ASN A 47 -13.26 2.82 -10.84
C ASN A 47 -12.46 2.49 -12.11
N ALA A 48 -11.80 3.48 -12.72
CA ALA A 48 -10.91 3.23 -13.85
C ALA A 48 -9.74 2.31 -13.46
N CYS A 49 -9.14 2.54 -12.29
CA CYS A 49 -8.10 1.69 -11.76
C CYS A 49 -8.61 0.27 -11.45
N ALA A 50 -9.80 0.13 -10.86
CA ALA A 50 -10.44 -1.16 -10.63
C ALA A 50 -10.59 -1.94 -11.94
N LYS A 51 -11.13 -1.29 -12.97
CA LYS A 51 -11.29 -1.88 -14.31
C LYS A 51 -9.95 -2.33 -14.90
N ALA A 52 -8.92 -1.50 -14.79
CA ALA A 52 -7.60 -1.83 -15.30
C ALA A 52 -6.98 -3.04 -14.55
N VAL A 53 -7.20 -3.16 -13.23
CA VAL A 53 -6.74 -4.32 -12.46
C VAL A 53 -7.53 -5.56 -12.87
N ASP A 54 -8.85 -5.46 -13.01
CA ASP A 54 -9.72 -6.56 -13.42
C ASP A 54 -9.38 -7.10 -14.81
N GLU A 55 -9.14 -6.21 -15.78
CA GLU A 55 -8.70 -6.58 -17.13
C GLU A 55 -7.34 -7.30 -17.14
N ARG A 56 -6.44 -6.94 -16.21
CA ARG A 56 -5.06 -7.45 -16.16
C ARG A 56 -4.94 -8.77 -15.40
N PHE A 57 -5.72 -8.94 -14.33
CA PHE A 57 -5.58 -10.05 -13.39
C PHE A 57 -6.82 -10.95 -13.36
N ASN A 58 -7.80 -10.72 -14.24
CA ASN A 58 -9.08 -11.43 -14.28
C ASN A 58 -9.78 -11.41 -12.90
N SER A 59 -9.74 -10.26 -12.24
CA SER A 59 -10.36 -10.03 -10.93
C SER A 59 -11.74 -9.37 -11.07
N THR A 60 -12.40 -9.11 -9.94
CA THR A 60 -13.68 -8.38 -9.90
C THR A 60 -13.68 -7.39 -8.74
N LEU A 61 -12.85 -6.37 -8.87
CA LEU A 61 -12.63 -5.34 -7.88
C LEU A 61 -13.53 -4.13 -8.14
N THR A 62 -13.83 -3.44 -7.06
CA THR A 62 -14.60 -2.18 -7.07
C THR A 62 -13.68 -1.00 -6.78
N GLY A 63 -14.07 0.20 -7.21
CA GLY A 63 -13.33 1.41 -6.85
C GLY A 63 -13.21 1.63 -5.35
N GLU A 64 -14.18 1.16 -4.55
CA GLU A 64 -14.11 1.22 -3.08
C GLU A 64 -13.05 0.26 -2.52
N GLN A 65 -12.91 -0.95 -3.09
CA GLN A 65 -11.81 -1.86 -2.73
C GLN A 65 -10.44 -1.28 -3.10
N ILE A 66 -10.32 -0.63 -4.26
CA ILE A 66 -9.09 0.11 -4.65
C ILE A 66 -8.77 1.19 -3.61
N LYS A 67 -9.75 2.02 -3.26
CA LYS A 67 -9.60 3.10 -2.28
C LYS A 67 -9.16 2.59 -0.91
N ASN A 68 -9.80 1.53 -0.42
CA ASN A 68 -9.47 0.96 0.88
C ASN A 68 -8.09 0.34 0.89
N HIS A 69 -7.70 -0.35 -0.19
CA HIS A 69 -6.34 -0.89 -0.31
C HIS A 69 -5.29 0.22 -0.43
N LEU A 70 -5.58 1.29 -1.17
CA LEU A 70 -4.72 2.48 -1.23
C LEU A 70 -4.51 3.10 0.14
N LYS A 71 -5.57 3.24 0.96
CA LYS A 71 -5.44 3.74 2.34
C LYS A 71 -4.53 2.85 3.20
N THR A 72 -4.61 1.53 3.04
CA THR A 72 -3.70 0.59 3.72
C THR A 72 -2.25 0.86 3.34
N TRP A 73 -1.97 1.06 2.05
CA TRP A 73 -0.64 1.39 1.56
C TRP A 73 -0.14 2.76 2.04
N GLN A 74 -0.99 3.77 2.03
CA GLN A 74 -0.66 5.10 2.57
C GLN A 74 -0.28 5.02 4.06
N ARG A 75 -1.02 4.26 4.86
CA ARG A 75 -0.69 4.02 6.28
C ARG A 75 0.66 3.30 6.41
N LYS A 76 0.91 2.27 5.60
CA LYS A 76 2.20 1.54 5.59
C LYS A 76 3.36 2.47 5.24
N PHE A 77 3.23 3.29 4.20
CA PHE A 77 4.26 4.27 3.80
C PHE A 77 4.50 5.35 4.85
N SER A 78 3.43 5.88 5.46
CA SER A 78 3.56 6.83 6.58
C SER A 78 4.29 6.21 7.76
N LYS A 79 3.98 4.94 8.11
CA LYS A 79 4.66 4.21 9.17
C LYS A 79 6.14 4.02 8.84
N ILE A 80 6.48 3.55 7.63
CA ILE A 80 7.87 3.40 7.18
C ILE A 80 8.62 4.74 7.24
N ASN A 81 8.03 5.83 6.76
CA ASN A 81 8.65 7.16 6.81
C ASN A 81 8.88 7.67 8.25
N ARG A 82 8.01 7.31 9.19
CA ARG A 82 8.22 7.59 10.62
C ARG A 82 9.38 6.75 11.17
N LEU A 83 9.39 5.45 10.89
CA LEU A 83 10.40 4.52 11.41
C LEU A 83 11.81 4.82 10.87
N ARG A 84 11.92 5.29 9.63
CA ARG A 84 13.17 5.80 9.06
C ARG A 84 13.77 6.99 9.81
N LYS A 85 12.99 7.66 10.68
CA LYS A 85 13.41 8.80 11.50
C LYS A 85 13.66 8.43 12.97
N VAL A 86 13.53 7.15 13.33
CA VAL A 86 13.89 6.67 14.67
C VAL A 86 15.39 6.88 14.88
N SER A 87 15.79 7.24 16.10
CA SER A 87 17.20 7.44 16.44
C SER A 87 18.02 6.18 16.12
N ALA A 88 19.24 6.36 15.61
CA ALA A 88 20.14 5.30 15.14
C ALA A 88 19.63 4.44 13.97
N ALA A 89 18.40 4.67 13.46
CA ALA A 89 17.90 3.95 12.30
C ALA A 89 18.70 4.30 11.04
N ARG A 90 19.07 3.27 10.27
CA ARG A 90 19.67 3.43 8.93
C ARG A 90 18.72 2.87 7.88
N TRP A 91 18.89 3.33 6.65
CA TRP A 91 18.09 2.91 5.51
C TRP A 91 18.99 2.17 4.51
N ASP A 92 18.73 0.88 4.34
CA ASP A 92 19.32 0.08 3.26
C ASP A 92 18.46 0.26 2.00
N GLU A 93 18.92 1.12 1.10
CA GLU A 93 18.27 1.39 -0.19
C GLU A 93 18.23 0.16 -1.11
N LYS A 94 19.19 -0.76 -0.98
CA LYS A 94 19.31 -1.93 -1.85
C LYS A 94 18.28 -2.99 -1.50
N ASN A 95 18.06 -3.20 -0.21
CA ASN A 95 17.17 -4.26 0.28
C ASN A 95 15.84 -3.73 0.85
N PHE A 96 15.65 -2.40 0.89
CA PHE A 96 14.51 -1.73 1.50
C PHE A 96 14.33 -2.14 2.97
N ILE A 97 15.42 -2.06 3.74
CA ILE A 97 15.45 -2.43 5.17
C ILE A 97 15.67 -1.18 6.01
N ILE A 98 14.88 -1.02 7.06
CA ILE A 98 15.21 -0.08 8.15
C ILE A 98 16.03 -0.85 9.16
N THR A 99 17.30 -0.51 9.35
CA THR A 99 18.19 -1.25 10.26
C THR A 99 18.38 -0.50 11.57
N LEU A 100 18.36 -1.23 12.67
CA LEU A 100 18.80 -0.81 14.00
C LEU A 100 19.80 -1.84 14.51
N ASP A 101 20.83 -1.41 15.24
CA ASP A 101 21.66 -2.35 16.00
C ASP A 101 20.85 -3.00 17.14
N ASP A 102 21.37 -4.08 17.71
CA ASP A 102 20.64 -4.90 18.67
C ASP A 102 20.25 -4.11 19.94
N GLU A 103 21.09 -3.20 20.41
CA GLU A 103 20.83 -2.38 21.60
C GLU A 103 19.66 -1.42 21.34
N HIS A 104 19.73 -0.65 20.25
CA HIS A 104 18.67 0.29 19.87
C HIS A 104 17.39 -0.41 19.44
N TYR A 105 17.49 -1.57 18.78
CA TYR A 105 16.33 -2.38 18.42
C TYR A 105 15.60 -2.83 19.67
N ASN A 106 16.29 -3.49 20.60
CA ASN A 106 15.71 -4.01 21.84
C ASN A 106 15.08 -2.90 22.67
N GLY A 107 15.79 -1.79 22.88
CA GLY A 107 15.25 -0.64 23.61
C GLY A 107 14.02 -0.02 22.93
N TYR A 108 14.02 0.10 21.60
CA TYR A 108 12.88 0.68 20.88
C TYR A 108 11.63 -0.21 20.94
N ILE A 109 11.78 -1.53 20.77
CA ILE A 109 10.64 -2.44 20.69
C ILE A 109 9.96 -2.71 22.03
N GLU A 110 10.60 -2.41 23.17
CA GLU A 110 9.96 -2.52 24.49
C GLU A 110 8.68 -1.68 24.56
N ASP A 111 8.76 -0.44 24.08
CA ASP A 111 7.65 0.51 24.01
C ASP A 111 6.83 0.39 22.70
N HIS A 112 7.41 -0.17 21.64
CA HIS A 112 6.85 -0.17 20.27
C HIS A 112 6.78 -1.55 19.62
N LYS A 113 6.30 -2.56 20.34
CA LYS A 113 6.24 -3.97 19.89
C LYS A 113 5.62 -4.17 18.50
N ALA A 114 4.61 -3.37 18.13
CA ALA A 114 3.94 -3.44 16.82
C ALA A 114 4.80 -2.97 15.63
N ASP A 115 5.97 -2.40 15.88
CA ASP A 115 6.91 -1.93 14.87
C ASP A 115 8.04 -2.95 14.60
N ALA A 116 8.19 -3.98 15.44
CA ALA A 116 9.29 -4.94 15.37
C ALA A 116 9.48 -5.54 13.96
N ASP A 117 8.37 -5.88 13.28
CA ASP A 117 8.42 -6.48 11.94
C ASP A 117 8.86 -5.54 10.80
N TYR A 118 9.08 -4.26 11.09
CA TYR A 118 9.55 -3.27 10.13
C TYR A 118 11.06 -3.04 10.19
N PHE A 119 11.75 -3.53 11.23
CA PHE A 119 13.19 -3.38 11.40
C PHE A 119 13.92 -4.67 11.09
N ASN A 120 15.16 -4.53 10.59
CA ASN A 120 16.12 -5.63 10.39
C ASN A 120 15.60 -6.77 9.49
N LYS A 121 14.54 -6.50 8.71
CA LYS A 121 13.92 -7.42 7.77
C LYS A 121 13.61 -6.66 6.47
N PRO A 122 13.74 -7.30 5.29
CA PRO A 122 13.24 -6.72 4.05
C PRO A 122 11.78 -6.33 4.19
N LEU A 123 11.44 -5.09 3.87
CA LEU A 123 10.05 -4.66 3.81
C LEU A 123 9.38 -5.39 2.63
N ALA A 124 8.72 -6.51 2.94
CA ALA A 124 7.99 -7.29 1.95
C ALA A 124 7.05 -6.37 1.15
N HIS A 125 7.11 -6.52 -0.17
CA HIS A 125 6.42 -5.70 -1.18
C HIS A 125 6.99 -4.29 -1.45
N TYR A 126 8.19 -3.95 -0.94
CA TYR A 126 8.91 -2.72 -1.32
C TYR A 126 10.02 -3.00 -2.36
N GLY A 127 10.79 -4.08 -2.19
CA GLY A 127 11.93 -4.41 -3.07
C GLY A 127 11.59 -5.14 -4.38
N ASN A 128 10.43 -5.80 -4.49
CA ASN A 128 10.01 -6.48 -5.74
C ASN A 128 9.42 -5.53 -6.80
N ASN A 129 9.51 -4.21 -6.58
CA ASN A 129 8.83 -3.19 -7.39
C ASN A 129 9.80 -2.26 -8.14
N LEU A 130 11.09 -2.60 -8.23
CA LEU A 130 12.09 -1.79 -8.93
C LEU A 130 12.55 -2.35 -10.28
N TYR A 131 11.87 -3.38 -10.78
CA TYR A 131 12.08 -3.89 -12.13
C TYR A 131 10.75 -4.14 -12.85
N VAL A 132 9.95 -3.08 -13.01
CA VAL A 132 9.06 -2.90 -14.17
C VAL A 132 8.89 -1.41 -14.46
#